data_AF-A0A5K1JBA5-F1
#
_entry.id   AF-A0A5K1JBA5-F1
#
_cell.length_a   1.000
_cell.length_b   1.000
_cell.length_c   1.000
_cell.angle_alpha   90.00
_cell.angle_beta   90.00
_cell.angle_gamma   90.00
#
_symmetry.space_group_name_H-M   'P 1'
#
loop_
_entity.id
_entity.type
_entity.pdbx_description
1 polymer ?
#
loop_
_entity_poly.entity_id
_entity_poly.type
_entity_poly.pdbx_seq_one_letter_code
_entity_poly.pdbx_strand_id
1 'polypeptide(L)'
;MSKIREMLPGEYGLLDEFLYQAIHTEPGEPRPPRSVTADPALRAYVEGFGRAGDVAVCAEEGGEVVGAAWARLMRGYGFAGDGVPELAVSVLPGRDGAAARRA
;
A
#
# COMPACT_ATOMS: atom_id res chain seq x y z
N MET A 1 -20.52 8.86 -0.57
CA MET A 1 -19.34 9.76 -0.54
C MET A 1 -18.22 9.02 0.16
N SER A 2 -17.03 9.05 -0.43
CA SER A 2 -15.80 8.58 0.22
C SER A 2 -15.32 9.59 1.26
N LYS A 3 -14.76 9.10 2.36
CA LYS A 3 -14.07 9.91 3.36
C LYS A 3 -12.62 9.41 3.50
N ILE A 4 -11.67 10.33 3.52
CA ILE A 4 -10.28 10.02 3.88
C ILE A 4 -10.14 10.17 5.40
N ARG A 5 -9.47 9.20 6.03
CA ARG A 5 -9.13 9.24 7.46
C ARG A 5 -7.83 8.50 7.73
N GLU A 6 -7.32 8.66 8.94
CA GLU A 6 -6.27 7.78 9.45
C GLU A 6 -6.78 6.34 9.51
N MET A 7 -5.88 5.43 9.14
CA MET A 7 -6.14 4.01 9.22
C MET A 7 -5.85 3.54 10.64
N LEU A 8 -6.79 2.81 11.22
CA LEU A 8 -6.71 2.35 12.60
C LEU A 8 -5.74 1.15 12.71
N PRO A 9 -5.08 0.95 13.86
CA PRO A 9 -4.16 -0.18 14.03
C PRO A 9 -4.76 -1.57 13.73
N GLY A 10 -6.04 -1.76 14.05
CA GLY A 10 -6.76 -3.01 13.74
C GLY A 10 -7.01 -3.23 12.24
N GLU A 11 -6.86 -2.20 11.42
CA GLU A 11 -7.09 -2.25 9.97
C GLU A 11 -5.80 -2.51 9.19
N TYR A 12 -4.61 -2.37 9.79
CA TYR A 12 -3.33 -2.54 9.08
C TYR A 12 -3.16 -3.89 8.40
N GLY A 13 -3.89 -4.93 8.82
CA GLY A 13 -3.95 -6.20 8.11
C GLY A 13 -4.45 -6.08 6.66
N LEU A 14 -5.26 -5.07 6.35
CA LEU A 14 -5.74 -4.79 4.99
C LEU A 14 -4.62 -4.31 4.06
N LEU A 15 -3.51 -3.80 4.60
CA LEU A 15 -2.40 -3.29 3.78
C LEU A 15 -1.77 -4.36 2.89
N ASP A 16 -1.88 -5.65 3.22
CA ASP A 16 -1.38 -6.73 2.35
C ASP A 16 -2.15 -6.81 1.02
N GLU A 17 -3.48 -6.65 1.07
CA GLU A 17 -4.30 -6.56 -0.15
C GLU A 17 -3.95 -5.30 -0.93
N PHE A 18 -3.83 -4.15 -0.26
CA PHE A 18 -3.46 -2.91 -0.92
C PHE A 18 -2.03 -2.95 -1.50
N LEU A 19 -1.10 -3.65 -0.86
CA LEU A 19 0.24 -3.89 -1.40
C LEU A 19 0.18 -4.66 -2.71
N TYR A 20 -0.67 -5.70 -2.79
CA TYR A 20 -0.92 -6.43 -4.04
C TYR A 20 -1.50 -5.52 -5.12
N GLN A 21 -2.50 -4.69 -4.78
CA GLN A 21 -3.08 -3.73 -5.72
C GLN A 21 -2.09 -2.64 -6.14
N ALA A 22 -1.06 -2.36 -5.31
CA ALA A 22 0.00 -1.40 -5.62
C ALA A 22 1.08 -1.95 -6.57
N ILE A 23 1.00 -3.21 -7.00
CA ILE A 23 1.94 -3.79 -7.97
C ILE A 23 1.60 -3.27 -9.36
N HIS A 24 2.55 -2.57 -9.97
CA HIS A 24 2.45 -2.18 -11.36
C HIS A 24 2.71 -3.40 -12.25
N THR A 25 1.86 -3.59 -13.25
CA THR A 25 2.01 -4.63 -14.28
C THR A 25 1.86 -3.95 -15.62
N GLU A 26 2.80 -4.21 -16.53
CA GLU A 26 2.79 -3.60 -17.85
C GLU A 26 1.51 -3.98 -18.62
N PRO A 27 0.97 -3.10 -19.48
CA PRO A 27 -0.20 -3.41 -20.28
C PRO A 27 0.01 -4.70 -21.10
N GLY A 28 -0.84 -5.70 -20.87
CA GLY A 28 -0.79 -6.99 -21.57
C GLY A 28 -0.02 -8.09 -20.86
N GLU A 29 0.66 -7.78 -19.74
CA GLU A 29 1.27 -8.81 -18.89
C GLU A 29 0.25 -9.38 -17.89
N PRO A 30 0.30 -10.70 -17.60
CA PRO A 30 -0.53 -11.28 -16.56
C PRO A 30 -0.11 -10.73 -15.19
N ARG A 31 -1.09 -10.39 -14.34
CA ARG A 31 -0.79 -10.04 -12.96
C ARG A 31 -0.10 -11.21 -12.24
N PRO A 32 0.89 -10.94 -11.37
CA PRO A 32 1.52 -11.99 -10.60
C PRO A 32 0.52 -12.67 -9.65
N PRO A 33 0.81 -13.92 -9.22
CA PRO A 33 0.02 -14.60 -8.20
C PRO A 33 0.02 -13.78 -6.91
N ARG A 34 -1.07 -13.89 -6.12
CA ARG A 34 -1.19 -13.15 -4.85
C ARG A 34 -0.08 -13.47 -3.84
N SER A 35 0.52 -14.65 -3.92
CA SER A 35 1.66 -15.05 -3.09
C SER A 35 2.89 -14.15 -3.26
N VAL A 36 2.95 -13.31 -4.30
CA VAL A 36 4.05 -12.37 -4.52
C VAL A 36 4.21 -11.38 -3.35
N THR A 37 3.15 -11.06 -2.59
CA THR A 37 3.26 -10.18 -1.40
C THR A 37 4.03 -10.82 -0.24
N ALA A 38 4.24 -12.13 -0.28
CA ALA A 38 5.09 -12.84 0.69
C ALA A 38 6.59 -12.76 0.34
N ASP A 39 6.95 -12.29 -0.86
CA ASP A 39 8.36 -12.03 -1.19
C ASP A 39 8.94 -11.00 -0.20
N PRO A 40 10.11 -11.24 0.41
CA PRO A 40 10.68 -10.33 1.42
C PRO A 40 10.79 -8.88 0.97
N ALA A 41 11.07 -8.61 -0.31
CA ALA A 41 11.21 -7.25 -0.83
C ALA A 41 9.87 -6.50 -0.85
N LEU A 42 8.76 -7.20 -1.09
CA LEU A 42 7.42 -6.61 -1.05
C LEU A 42 6.86 -6.66 0.37
N ARG A 43 7.05 -7.76 1.09
CA ARG A 43 6.55 -7.97 2.44
C ARG A 43 7.05 -6.91 3.41
N ALA A 44 8.28 -6.43 3.20
CA ALA A 44 8.88 -5.33 3.95
C ALA A 44 8.04 -4.04 3.94
N TYR A 45 7.11 -3.83 3.00
CA TYR A 45 6.23 -2.65 2.98
C TYR A 45 5.16 -2.69 4.08
N VAL A 46 4.72 -3.88 4.51
CA VAL A 46 3.54 -4.05 5.39
C VAL A 46 3.81 -4.91 6.63
N GLU A 47 4.91 -5.66 6.66
CA GLU A 47 5.22 -6.50 7.80
C GLU A 47 5.47 -5.69 9.07
N GLY A 48 4.76 -6.05 10.14
CA GLY A 48 4.80 -5.38 11.44
C GLY A 48 4.45 -3.89 11.37
N PHE A 49 3.61 -3.50 10.41
CA PHE A 49 3.23 -2.09 10.21
C PHE A 49 2.60 -1.49 11.47
N GLY A 50 2.87 -0.20 11.71
CA GLY A 50 2.46 0.53 12.90
C GLY A 50 3.60 0.80 13.90
N ARG A 51 4.86 0.64 13.47
CA ARG A 51 6.03 1.07 14.24
C ARG A 51 6.19 2.59 14.18
N ALA A 52 7.08 3.13 14.99
CA ALA A 52 7.44 4.55 14.92
C ALA A 52 7.90 4.93 13.51
N GLY A 53 7.26 5.94 12.91
CA GLY A 53 7.53 6.41 11.55
C GLY A 53 6.67 5.75 10.46
N ASP A 54 5.90 4.71 10.79
CA ASP A 54 4.87 4.18 9.89
C ASP A 54 3.63 5.09 9.95
N VAL A 55 3.10 5.49 8.79
CA VAL A 55 1.86 6.28 8.69
C VAL A 55 0.96 5.70 7.62
N ALA A 56 -0.35 5.65 7.87
CA ALA A 56 -1.32 5.17 6.90
C ALA A 56 -2.64 5.95 6.97
N VAL A 57 -3.17 6.27 5.80
CA VAL A 57 -4.51 6.81 5.62
C VAL A 57 -5.29 5.89 4.69
N CYS A 58 -6.61 5.89 4.86
CA CYS A 58 -7.50 5.11 4.03
C CYS A 58 -8.67 5.94 3.51
N ALA A 59 -9.16 5.56 2.34
CA ALA A 59 -10.45 6.02 1.82
C ALA A 59 -11.52 5.01 2.23
N GLU A 60 -12.56 5.49 2.91
CA GLU A 60 -13.69 4.69 3.37
C GLU A 60 -14.97 5.07 2.60
N GLU A 61 -15.70 4.07 2.13
CA GLU A 61 -17.04 4.21 1.56
C GLU A 61 -17.98 3.18 2.20
N GLY A 62 -19.07 3.65 2.82
CA GLY A 62 -20.07 2.75 3.40
C GLY A 62 -19.56 1.86 4.54
N GLY A 63 -18.51 2.29 5.25
CA GLY A 63 -17.86 1.50 6.30
C GLY A 63 -16.77 0.55 5.79
N GLU A 64 -16.53 0.49 4.47
CA GLU A 64 -15.49 -0.34 3.87
C GLU A 64 -14.30 0.51 3.45
N VAL A 65 -13.09 0.02 3.73
CA VAL A 65 -11.86 0.62 3.22
C VAL A 65 -11.68 0.26 1.75
N VAL A 66 -11.76 1.23 0.86
CA VAL A 66 -11.69 1.06 -0.61
C VAL A 66 -10.37 1.51 -1.22
N GLY A 67 -9.51 2.18 -0.43
CA GLY A 67 -8.19 2.63 -0.84
C GLY A 67 -7.31 2.89 0.36
N ALA A 68 -5.99 2.77 0.17
CA ALA A 68 -5.01 3.03 1.20
C ALA A 68 -3.79 3.74 0.62
N ALA A 69 -3.23 4.67 1.39
CA ALA A 69 -1.91 5.23 1.16
C ALA A 69 -1.11 5.11 2.46
N TRP A 70 0.09 4.54 2.38
CA TRP A 70 0.93 4.31 3.55
C TRP A 70 2.38 4.61 3.24
N ALA A 71 3.09 5.10 4.25
CA ALA A 71 4.49 5.42 4.14
C ALA A 71 5.28 4.92 5.34
N ARG A 72 6.55 4.58 5.11
CA ARG A 72 7.48 4.13 6.17
C ARG A 72 8.93 4.35 5.80
N LEU A 73 9.79 4.51 6.81
CA LEU A 73 11.23 4.56 6.62
C LEU A 73 11.77 3.15 6.36
N MET A 74 12.20 2.89 5.13
CA MET A 74 12.81 1.62 4.70
C MET A 74 13.63 1.83 3.42
N ARG A 75 14.36 0.80 3.01
CA ARG A 75 15.08 0.76 1.72
C ARG A 75 14.34 -0.19 0.79
N GLY A 76 13.36 0.34 0.07
CA GLY A 76 12.54 -0.41 -0.88
C GLY A 76 12.94 -0.13 -2.32
N TYR A 77 12.01 -0.39 -3.24
CA TYR A 77 12.18 -0.12 -4.66
C TYR A 77 12.24 1.38 -4.97
N GLY A 78 11.68 2.20 -4.07
CA GLY A 78 11.58 3.64 -4.20
C GLY A 78 12.56 4.43 -3.35
N PHE A 79 13.75 3.87 -3.11
CA PHE A 79 14.65 4.44 -2.12
C PHE A 79 15.35 5.69 -2.66
N ALA A 80 14.92 6.86 -2.18
CA ALA A 80 15.50 8.15 -2.53
C ALA A 80 16.64 8.61 -1.59
N GLY A 81 16.83 7.97 -0.43
CA GLY A 81 17.83 8.33 0.56
C GLY A 81 17.42 8.02 2.00
N ASP A 82 18.40 8.02 2.90
CA ASP A 82 18.12 7.78 4.33
C ASP A 82 17.26 8.91 4.90
N GLY A 83 16.26 8.56 5.71
CA GLY A 83 15.31 9.51 6.28
C GLY A 83 14.17 9.93 5.34
N VAL A 84 14.15 9.47 4.08
CA VAL A 84 13.03 9.65 3.16
C VAL A 84 12.11 8.42 3.25
N PRO A 85 10.82 8.57 3.58
CA PRO A 85 9.91 7.43 3.65
C PRO A 85 9.51 6.96 2.25
N GLU A 86 9.39 5.64 2.13
CA GLU A 86 8.81 4.99 0.96
C GLU A 86 7.30 5.09 1.01
N LEU A 87 6.69 5.59 -0.06
CA LEU A 87 5.24 5.80 -0.16
C LEU A 87 4.65 4.79 -1.15
N ALA A 88 3.61 4.09 -0.72
CA ALA A 88 2.76 3.27 -1.57
C ALA A 88 1.30 3.69 -1.43
N VAL A 89 0.58 3.67 -2.56
CA VAL A 89 -0.86 3.95 -2.62
C VAL A 89 -1.53 3.04 -3.63
N SER A 90 -2.72 2.56 -3.29
CA SER A 90 -3.57 1.79 -4.20
C SER A 90 -5.04 1.87 -3.79
N VAL A 91 -5.89 1.51 -4.74
CA VAL A 91 -7.35 1.39 -4.55
C VAL A 91 -7.78 -0.02 -4.93
N LEU A 92 -8.92 -0.46 -4.40
CA LEU A 92 -9.51 -1.74 -4.80
C LEU A 92 -9.95 -1.69 -6.28
N PRO A 93 -9.99 -2.86 -6.97
CA PRO A 93 -10.49 -2.94 -8.33
C PRO A 93 -11.91 -2.37 -8.47
N GLY A 94 -12.21 -1.74 -9.61
CA GLY A 94 -13.51 -1.12 -9.88
C GLY A 94 -13.67 0.29 -9.31
N ARG A 95 -12.59 0.87 -8.76
CA ARG A 95 -12.50 2.28 -8.41
C ARG A 95 -11.51 2.97 -9.36
N ASP A 96 -11.87 4.15 -9.87
CA ASP A 96 -10.98 4.92 -10.73
C ASP A 96 -9.82 5.49 -9.90
N GLY A 97 -8.62 4.94 -10.09
CA GLY A 97 -7.40 5.35 -9.42
C GLY A 97 -6.21 4.49 -9.85
N ALA A 98 -5.06 5.10 -10.14
CA ALA A 98 -3.84 4.36 -10.45
C ALA A 98 -3.11 3.99 -9.15
N ALA A 99 -2.61 2.74 -9.08
CA ALA A 99 -1.59 2.39 -8.12
C ALA A 99 -0.35 3.26 -8.36
N ALA A 100 0.18 3.87 -7.30
CA ALA A 100 1.41 4.63 -7.38
C ALA A 100 2.36 4.23 -6.24
N ARG A 101 3.63 4.05 -6.59
CA ARG A 101 4.74 4.00 -5.64
C ARG A 101 5.65 5.15 -6.01
N ARG A 102 5.97 6.02 -5.06
CA ARG A 102 7.01 7.03 -5.30
C ARG A 102 8.36 6.41 -4.98
N ALA A 103 9.28 6.56 -5.93
CA ALA A 103 10.70 6.33 -5.78
C ALA A 103 11.47 7.63 -5.52
#